data_AF-A0A0F9BN58-F1
#
_entry.id   AF-A0A0F9BN58-F1
#
_cell.length_a   1.000
_cell.length_b   1.000
_cell.length_c   1.000
_cell.angle_alpha   90.00
_cell.angle_beta   90.00
_cell.angle_gamma   90.00
#
_symmetry.space_group_name_H-M   'P 1'
#
loop_
_entity.id
_entity.type
_entity.pdbx_description
1 polymer ?
#
loop_
_entity_poly.entity_id
_entity_poly.type
_entity_poly.pdbx_seq_one_letter_code
_entity_poly.pdbx_strand_id
1 'polypeptide(L)'
;MSQNQKTPEITMVEQTKKFLVKNMYGFQTILTYGLGQRLGIFEYLYEKSKKSEEKLTFISFSLEEISENLNLDLIYLDAWLHLSIACGIFEIDESCEKSAKTSAYVYDLLVDRENPFFIGQMIAGFYSMASSQDLFIEGIKTGKFSNILDTPAEDYKGGQLMSARFGSIVERLFSKHCKEDRKKVLKEDANVIEIV
;
A
#
# COMPACT_ATOMS: atom_id res chain seq x y z
N MET A 1 -31.25 -19.71 -32.94
CA MET A 1 -31.65 -18.36 -32.49
C MET A 1 -30.48 -17.77 -31.71
N SER A 2 -29.74 -16.83 -32.30
CA SER A 2 -28.59 -16.16 -31.68
C SER A 2 -29.08 -14.88 -31.02
N GLN A 3 -29.15 -14.85 -29.69
CA GLN A 3 -29.38 -13.61 -28.96
C GLN A 3 -28.08 -12.80 -28.98
N ASN A 4 -28.04 -11.73 -29.79
CA ASN A 4 -27.04 -10.68 -29.66
C ASN A 4 -27.24 -9.98 -28.30
N GLN A 5 -26.54 -10.45 -27.27
CA GLN A 5 -26.34 -9.68 -26.06
C GLN A 5 -25.51 -8.44 -26.42
N LYS A 6 -26.20 -7.32 -26.66
CA LYS A 6 -25.54 -6.01 -26.68
C LYS A 6 -25.00 -5.76 -25.28
N THR A 7 -23.69 -5.88 -25.11
CA THR A 7 -23.00 -5.44 -23.89
C THR A 7 -23.42 -4.00 -23.62
N PRO A 8 -23.93 -3.66 -22.42
CA PRO A 8 -24.32 -2.29 -22.12
C PRO A 8 -23.10 -1.38 -22.23
N GLU A 9 -23.19 -0.39 -23.12
CA GLU A 9 -22.14 0.60 -23.36
C GLU A 9 -21.99 1.46 -22.10
N ILE A 10 -20.82 1.40 -21.46
CA ILE A 10 -20.55 2.12 -20.20
C ILE A 10 -20.62 3.62 -20.47
N THR A 11 -21.49 4.31 -19.73
CA THR A 11 -21.70 5.74 -19.92
C THR A 11 -20.48 6.56 -19.50
N MET A 12 -20.31 7.75 -20.07
CA MET A 12 -19.26 8.70 -19.66
C MET A 12 -19.27 8.98 -18.15
N VAL A 13 -20.46 9.05 -17.53
CA VAL A 13 -20.62 9.24 -16.09
C VAL A 13 -20.03 8.07 -15.31
N GLU A 14 -20.27 6.84 -15.73
CA GLU A 14 -19.70 5.65 -15.10
C GLU A 14 -18.19 5.54 -15.31
N GLN A 15 -17.68 5.97 -16.48
CA GLN A 15 -16.25 6.05 -16.74
C GLN A 15 -15.56 7.08 -15.86
N THR A 16 -16.14 8.29 -15.72
CA THR A 16 -15.62 9.33 -14.83
C THR A 16 -15.65 8.90 -13.38
N LYS A 17 -16.73 8.25 -12.92
CA LYS A 17 -16.79 7.68 -11.57
C LYS A 17 -15.70 6.63 -11.36
N LYS A 18 -15.51 5.71 -12.30
CA LYS A 18 -14.43 4.71 -12.23
C LYS A 18 -13.06 5.38 -12.19
N PHE A 19 -12.83 6.41 -13.00
CA PHE A 19 -11.57 7.15 -13.04
C PHE A 19 -11.28 7.86 -11.73
N LEU A 20 -12.25 8.63 -11.19
CA LEU A 20 -12.11 9.33 -9.92
C LEU A 20 -11.89 8.36 -8.76
N VAL A 21 -12.78 7.37 -8.62
CA VAL A 21 -12.77 6.41 -7.51
C VAL A 21 -11.54 5.52 -7.53
N LYS A 22 -11.14 4.98 -8.70
CA LYS A 22 -10.05 4.01 -8.78
C LYS A 22 -8.68 4.64 -8.94
N ASN A 23 -8.56 5.70 -9.75
CA ASN A 23 -7.24 6.24 -10.09
C ASN A 23 -6.87 7.43 -9.21
N MET A 24 -7.74 8.44 -9.08
CA MET A 24 -7.40 9.64 -8.33
C MET A 24 -7.28 9.37 -6.83
N TYR A 25 -8.27 8.72 -6.22
CA TYR A 25 -8.17 8.37 -4.80
C TYR A 25 -7.08 7.33 -4.53
N GLY A 26 -6.84 6.40 -5.47
CA GLY A 26 -5.72 5.45 -5.37
C GLY A 26 -4.38 6.16 -5.32
N PHE A 27 -4.15 7.12 -6.23
CA PHE A 27 -2.92 7.92 -6.24
C PHE A 27 -2.81 8.85 -5.02
N GLN A 28 -3.91 9.50 -4.61
CA GLN A 28 -3.94 10.31 -3.39
C GLN A 28 -3.63 9.46 -2.16
N THR A 29 -4.10 8.22 -2.08
CA THR A 29 -3.76 7.29 -0.99
C THR A 29 -2.26 7.03 -0.95
N ILE A 30 -1.62 6.83 -2.10
CA ILE A 30 -0.16 6.65 -2.20
C ILE A 30 0.57 7.89 -1.68
N LEU A 31 0.18 9.09 -2.12
CA LEU A 31 0.78 10.34 -1.67
C LEU A 31 0.61 10.57 -0.17
N THR A 32 -0.61 10.41 0.32
CA THR A 32 -0.97 10.68 1.72
C THR A 32 -0.29 9.70 2.67
N TYR A 33 -0.26 8.40 2.32
CA TYR A 33 0.49 7.40 3.08
C TYR A 33 1.99 7.69 3.05
N GLY A 34 2.55 7.95 1.87
CA GLY A 34 3.98 8.23 1.71
C GLY A 34 4.44 9.45 2.50
N LEU A 35 3.65 10.53 2.50
CA LEU A 35 3.88 11.70 3.35
C LEU A 35 3.84 11.33 4.83
N GLY A 36 2.78 10.64 5.28
CA GLY A 36 2.65 10.22 6.67
C GLY A 36 3.80 9.31 7.13
N GLN A 37 4.31 8.46 6.25
CA GLN A 37 5.46 7.61 6.53
C GLN A 37 6.75 8.42 6.68
N ARG A 38 7.01 9.38 5.77
CA ARG A 38 8.21 10.24 5.86
C ARG A 38 8.17 11.19 7.05
N LEU A 39 6.97 11.60 7.47
CA LEU A 39 6.76 12.36 8.69
C LEU A 39 6.91 11.51 9.97
N GLY A 40 7.07 10.19 9.85
CA GLY A 40 7.22 9.28 10.99
C GLY A 40 5.92 8.89 11.68
N ILE A 41 4.75 9.27 11.14
CA ILE A 41 3.44 9.05 11.78
C ILE A 41 3.13 7.55 11.87
N PHE A 42 3.31 6.80 10.78
CA PHE A 42 3.07 5.35 10.81
C PHE A 42 4.10 4.57 11.65
N GLU A 43 5.32 5.10 11.80
CA GLU A 43 6.30 4.56 12.76
C GLU A 43 5.81 4.77 14.19
N TYR A 44 5.40 6.00 14.51
CA TYR A 44 4.85 6.34 15.81
C TYR A 44 3.65 5.45 16.17
N LEU A 45 2.70 5.28 15.25
CA LEU A 45 1.52 4.44 15.47
C LEU A 45 1.89 2.96 15.68
N TYR A 46 2.88 2.45 14.94
CA TYR A 46 3.38 1.09 15.14
C TYR A 46 4.03 0.93 16.53
N GLU A 47 4.90 1.85 16.93
CA GLU A 47 5.55 1.81 18.25
C GLU A 47 4.55 2.00 19.39
N LYS A 48 3.52 2.84 19.20
CA LYS A 48 2.41 3.00 20.14
C LYS A 48 1.61 1.70 20.26
N SER A 49 1.38 0.97 19.16
CA SER A 49 0.64 -0.30 19.17
C SER A 49 1.39 -1.40 19.92
N LYS A 50 2.73 -1.43 19.83
CA LYS A 50 3.59 -2.41 20.52
C LYS A 50 3.59 -2.28 22.05
N LYS A 51 3.14 -1.15 22.59
CA LYS A 51 2.97 -0.94 24.03
C LYS A 51 1.66 -1.53 24.57
N SER A 52 0.76 -1.97 23.69
CA SER A 52 -0.47 -2.66 24.09
C SER A 52 -0.19 -4.14 24.33
N GLU A 53 -0.69 -4.68 25.44
CA GLU A 53 -0.62 -6.12 25.74
C GLU A 53 -1.68 -6.93 24.95
N GLU A 54 -2.64 -6.24 24.32
CA GLU A 54 -3.74 -6.86 23.59
C GLU A 54 -3.55 -6.82 22.08
N LYS A 55 -4.17 -7.79 21.38
CA LYS A 55 -4.21 -7.76 19.91
C LYS A 55 -5.13 -6.63 19.43
N LEU A 56 -4.52 -5.56 18.93
CA LEU A 56 -5.23 -4.40 18.40
C LEU A 56 -5.84 -4.68 17.02
N THR A 57 -7.04 -4.15 16.79
CA THR A 57 -7.71 -4.13 15.47
C THR A 57 -7.79 -2.72 14.89
N PHE A 58 -7.51 -1.70 15.71
CA PHE A 58 -7.37 -0.30 15.35
C PHE A 58 -6.42 0.40 16.32
N ILE A 59 -5.95 1.59 15.95
CA ILE A 59 -5.22 2.48 16.84
C ILE A 59 -5.75 3.90 16.73
N SER A 60 -5.98 4.54 17.87
CA SER A 60 -6.45 5.92 17.99
C SER A 60 -5.32 6.88 18.37
N PHE A 61 -5.43 8.14 17.96
CA PHE A 61 -4.51 9.22 18.30
C PHE A 61 -5.20 10.59 18.22
N SER A 62 -4.64 11.60 18.89
CA SER A 62 -5.02 13.01 18.66
C SER A 62 -3.97 13.76 17.83
N LEU A 63 -4.36 14.88 17.22
CA LEU A 63 -3.43 15.71 16.45
C LEU A 63 -2.36 16.32 17.36
N GLU A 64 -2.73 16.73 18.56
CA GLU A 64 -1.82 17.27 19.58
C GLU A 64 -0.77 16.23 19.99
N GLU A 65 -1.21 14.98 20.22
CA GLU A 65 -0.31 13.88 20.54
C GLU A 65 0.75 13.68 19.44
N ILE A 66 0.32 13.60 18.18
CA ILE A 66 1.23 13.41 17.04
C ILE A 66 2.15 14.63 16.85
N SER A 67 1.60 15.84 16.93
CA SER A 67 2.34 17.09 16.80
C SER A 67 3.46 17.20 17.83
N GLU A 68 3.17 16.90 19.10
CA GLU A 68 4.15 16.94 20.19
C GLU A 68 5.22 15.86 20.04
N ASN A 69 4.82 14.62 19.75
CA ASN A 69 5.77 13.50 19.68
C ASN A 69 6.69 13.56 18.46
N LEU A 70 6.22 14.13 17.35
CA LEU A 70 6.97 14.20 16.09
C LEU A 70 7.47 15.60 15.75
N ASN A 71 7.22 16.59 16.61
CA ASN A 71 7.55 18.00 16.41
C ASN A 71 7.03 18.53 15.06
N LEU A 72 5.74 18.31 14.79
CA LEU A 72 5.07 18.70 13.55
C LEU A 72 4.12 19.89 13.78
N ASP A 73 3.94 20.71 12.76
CA ASP A 73 2.99 21.83 12.81
C ASP A 73 1.54 21.31 12.76
N LEU A 74 0.72 21.76 13.71
CA LEU A 74 -0.67 21.32 13.85
C LEU A 74 -1.54 21.65 12.64
N ILE A 75 -1.33 22.79 11.97
CA ILE A 75 -2.17 23.22 10.84
C ILE A 75 -1.92 22.31 9.64
N TYR A 76 -0.66 22.02 9.34
CA TYR A 76 -0.32 21.11 8.25
C TYR A 76 -0.71 19.66 8.57
N LEU A 77 -0.59 19.26 9.83
CA LEU A 77 -0.99 17.94 10.28
C LEU A 77 -2.52 17.73 10.18
N ASP A 78 -3.30 18.75 10.55
CA ASP A 78 -4.77 18.74 10.38
C ASP A 78 -5.16 18.60 8.90
N ALA A 79 -4.52 19.36 8.01
CA ALA A 79 -4.75 19.24 6.57
C ALA A 79 -4.40 17.83 6.03
N TRP A 80 -3.29 17.25 6.50
CA TRP A 80 -2.91 15.87 6.17
C TRP A 80 -3.93 14.86 6.70
N LEU A 81 -4.43 15.03 7.94
CA LEU A 81 -5.43 14.14 8.53
C LEU A 81 -6.74 14.19 7.75
N HIS A 82 -7.22 15.38 7.38
CA HIS A 82 -8.40 15.53 6.53
C HIS A 82 -8.27 14.79 5.20
N LEU A 83 -7.12 14.89 4.54
CA LEU A 83 -6.85 14.14 3.31
C LEU A 83 -6.79 12.63 3.57
N SER A 84 -6.21 12.22 4.69
CA SER A 84 -6.11 10.81 5.08
C SER A 84 -7.48 10.18 5.38
N ILE A 85 -8.40 10.94 5.98
CA ILE A 85 -9.79 10.54 6.19
C ILE A 85 -10.51 10.42 4.85
N ALA A 86 -10.33 11.38 3.95
CA ALA A 86 -10.91 11.30 2.60
C ALA A 86 -10.39 10.09 1.79
N CYS A 87 -9.15 9.65 2.05
CA CYS A 87 -8.57 8.45 1.46
C CYS A 87 -8.99 7.14 2.17
N GLY A 88 -9.76 7.21 3.27
CA GLY A 88 -10.16 6.04 4.06
C GLY A 88 -9.02 5.37 4.82
N ILE A 89 -7.95 6.11 5.13
CA ILE A 89 -6.83 5.63 5.97
C ILE A 89 -7.22 5.74 7.44
N PHE A 90 -7.86 6.84 7.82
CA PHE A 90 -8.34 7.10 9.18
C PHE A 90 -9.83 7.44 9.17
N GLU A 91 -10.44 7.27 10.33
CA GLU A 91 -11.81 7.66 10.66
C GLU A 91 -11.81 8.55 11.89
N ILE A 92 -12.85 9.37 12.03
CA ILE A 92 -13.08 10.12 13.27
C ILE A 92 -13.38 9.11 14.37
N ASP A 93 -12.70 9.22 15.51
CA ASP A 93 -12.98 8.39 16.67
C ASP A 93 -14.02 9.06 17.55
N GLU A 94 -15.29 8.68 17.38
CA GLU A 94 -16.41 9.23 18.16
C GLU A 94 -16.37 8.89 19.65
N SER A 95 -15.52 7.94 20.07
CA SER A 95 -15.40 7.54 21.48
C SER A 95 -14.57 8.50 22.34
N CYS A 96 -13.80 9.38 21.69
CA CYS A 96 -12.85 10.28 22.32
C CYS A 96 -12.99 11.70 21.74
N GLU A 97 -12.73 12.74 22.54
CA GLU A 97 -12.76 14.11 22.01
C GLU A 97 -11.59 14.32 21.02
N LYS A 98 -11.90 14.86 19.83
CA LYS A 98 -10.92 15.28 18.81
C LYS A 98 -9.85 14.25 18.47
N SER A 99 -10.26 12.99 18.37
CA SER A 99 -9.36 11.88 18.04
C SER A 99 -9.69 11.29 16.68
N ALA A 100 -8.67 10.72 16.04
CA ALA A 100 -8.80 9.91 14.85
C ALA A 100 -8.30 8.50 15.15
N LYS A 101 -8.77 7.52 14.38
CA LYS A 101 -8.32 6.14 14.46
C LYS A 101 -8.14 5.55 13.08
N THR A 102 -7.34 4.48 12.97
CA THR A 102 -7.29 3.70 11.72
C THR A 102 -8.67 3.13 11.39
N SER A 103 -9.08 3.24 10.12
CA SER A 103 -10.26 2.55 9.60
C SER A 103 -10.16 1.03 9.76
N ALA A 104 -11.30 0.34 9.65
CA ALA A 104 -11.34 -1.12 9.75
C ALA A 104 -10.33 -1.79 8.79
N TYR A 105 -9.51 -2.71 9.31
CA TYR A 105 -8.42 -3.42 8.62
C TYR A 105 -7.24 -2.55 8.16
N VAL A 106 -7.32 -1.21 8.24
CA VAL A 106 -6.20 -0.33 7.83
C VAL A 106 -5.01 -0.46 8.78
N TYR A 107 -5.27 -0.71 10.07
CA TYR A 107 -4.20 -1.04 11.01
C TYR A 107 -3.34 -2.21 10.52
N ASP A 108 -3.97 -3.32 10.16
CA ASP A 108 -3.28 -4.52 9.65
C ASP A 108 -2.51 -4.25 8.36
N LEU A 109 -3.06 -3.42 7.47
CA LEU A 109 -2.48 -3.16 6.15
C LEU A 109 -1.35 -2.13 6.18
N LEU A 110 -1.45 -1.11 7.03
CA LEU A 110 -0.61 0.10 6.95
C LEU A 110 0.19 0.40 8.22
N VAL A 111 -0.14 -0.21 9.36
CA VAL A 111 0.53 0.01 10.65
C VAL A 111 1.26 -1.24 11.12
N ASP A 112 0.57 -2.38 11.22
CA ASP A 112 1.15 -3.63 11.74
C ASP A 112 2.10 -4.28 10.73
N ARG A 113 3.39 -4.03 10.90
CA ARG A 113 4.47 -4.55 10.03
C ARG A 113 4.64 -6.07 10.11
N GLU A 114 4.18 -6.68 11.19
CA GLU A 114 4.24 -8.12 11.38
C GLU A 114 3.04 -8.82 10.71
N ASN A 115 2.00 -8.08 10.37
CA ASN A 115 0.84 -8.62 9.66
C ASN A 115 1.26 -9.18 8.28
N PRO A 116 0.82 -10.40 7.91
CA PRO A 116 1.08 -10.98 6.60
C PRO A 116 0.54 -10.16 5.43
N PHE A 117 -0.49 -9.34 5.67
CA PHE A 117 -1.13 -8.48 4.66
C PHE A 117 -0.63 -7.04 4.69
N PHE A 118 0.40 -6.73 5.48
CA PHE A 118 0.99 -5.41 5.51
C PHE A 118 1.51 -5.00 4.11
N ILE A 119 0.90 -3.96 3.55
CA ILE A 119 1.22 -3.41 2.22
C ILE A 119 1.89 -2.03 2.29
N GLY A 120 2.11 -1.48 3.49
CA GLY A 120 2.71 -0.16 3.66
C GLY A 120 4.00 0.06 2.86
N GLN A 121 4.91 -0.92 2.87
CA GLN A 121 6.17 -0.84 2.10
C GLN A 121 5.97 -0.84 0.58
N MET A 122 4.90 -1.46 0.08
CA MET A 122 4.55 -1.42 -1.34
C MET A 122 4.08 -0.01 -1.73
N ILE A 123 3.23 0.60 -0.91
CA ILE A 123 2.74 1.97 -1.12
C ILE A 123 3.90 2.97 -1.02
N ALA A 124 4.79 2.79 -0.05
CA ALA A 124 6.03 3.55 0.10
C ALA A 124 6.89 3.50 -1.18
N GLY A 125 7.06 2.30 -1.75
CA GLY A 125 7.79 2.10 -3.00
C GLY A 125 7.18 2.90 -4.15
N PHE A 126 5.85 2.86 -4.32
CA PHE A 126 5.17 3.66 -5.34
C PHE A 126 5.34 5.16 -5.12
N TYR A 127 5.35 5.62 -3.86
CA TYR A 127 5.64 7.01 -3.54
C TYR A 127 7.06 7.41 -3.95
N SER A 128 8.07 6.60 -3.62
CA SER A 128 9.46 6.82 -4.04
C SER A 128 9.67 6.74 -5.56
N MET A 129 8.84 5.97 -6.28
CA MET A 129 8.90 5.98 -7.75
C MET A 129 8.50 7.33 -8.34
N ALA A 130 7.68 8.13 -7.64
CA ALA A 130 7.31 9.47 -8.09
C ALA A 130 8.52 10.42 -8.17
N SER A 131 9.45 10.36 -7.22
CA SER A 131 10.70 11.14 -7.27
C SER A 131 11.70 10.62 -8.32
N SER A 132 11.52 9.39 -8.78
CA SER A 132 12.41 8.73 -9.75
C SER A 132 11.84 8.71 -11.18
N GLN A 133 10.76 9.45 -11.46
CA GLN A 133 10.07 9.43 -12.77
C GLN A 133 10.99 9.80 -13.93
N ASP A 134 11.89 10.76 -13.74
CA ASP A 134 12.80 11.21 -14.79
C ASP A 134 13.79 10.10 -15.20
N LEU A 135 14.25 9.28 -14.25
CA LEU A 135 15.10 8.12 -14.53
C LEU A 135 14.35 7.07 -15.36
N PHE A 136 13.09 6.82 -15.06
CA PHE A 136 12.26 5.91 -15.87
C PHE A 136 12.04 6.46 -17.28
N ILE A 137 11.77 7.77 -17.41
CA ILE A 137 11.62 8.44 -18.71
C ILE A 137 12.91 8.33 -19.52
N GLU A 138 14.07 8.57 -18.92
CA GLU A 138 15.35 8.42 -19.58
C GLU A 138 15.60 6.97 -20.03
N GLY A 139 15.32 5.99 -19.17
CA GLY A 139 15.45 4.58 -19.52
C GLY A 139 14.53 4.16 -20.67
N ILE A 140 13.29 4.63 -20.69
CA ILE A 140 12.35 4.41 -21.81
C ILE A 140 12.87 5.03 -23.10
N LYS A 141 13.41 6.26 -23.03
CA LYS A 141 13.91 7.00 -24.20
C LYS A 141 15.22 6.43 -24.77
N THR A 142 16.10 5.94 -23.90
CA THR A 142 17.50 5.64 -24.25
C THR A 142 17.85 4.16 -24.18
N GLY A 143 17.04 3.34 -23.52
CA GLY A 143 17.34 1.93 -23.21
C GLY A 143 18.42 1.74 -22.15
N LYS A 144 18.93 2.82 -21.52
CA LYS A 144 19.97 2.74 -20.49
C LYS A 144 19.33 2.69 -19.11
N PHE A 145 19.83 1.80 -18.26
CA PHE A 145 19.50 1.82 -16.84
C PHE A 145 20.41 2.82 -16.13
N SER A 146 19.81 3.65 -15.27
CA SER A 146 20.56 4.49 -14.34
C SER A 146 21.37 3.62 -13.37
N ASN A 147 22.48 4.16 -12.85
CA ASN A 147 23.29 3.41 -11.91
C ASN A 147 22.56 3.35 -10.57
N ILE A 148 22.56 2.18 -9.90
CA ILE A 148 21.93 2.02 -8.58
C ILE A 148 22.51 3.01 -7.56
N LEU A 149 23.76 3.45 -7.77
CA LEU A 149 24.45 4.44 -6.94
C LEU A 149 23.88 5.85 -7.06
N ASP A 150 23.11 6.15 -8.12
CA ASP A 150 22.49 7.46 -8.34
C ASP A 150 21.14 7.59 -7.58
N THR A 151 20.67 6.50 -6.96
CA THR A 151 19.43 6.47 -6.18
C THR A 151 19.73 6.81 -4.72
N PRO A 152 18.98 7.72 -4.06
CA PRO A 152 19.12 7.98 -2.64
C PRO A 152 19.04 6.69 -1.82
N ALA A 153 19.91 6.56 -0.80
CA ALA A 153 20.00 5.34 0.02
C ALA A 153 18.66 4.93 0.67
N GLU A 154 17.84 5.91 1.03
CA GLU A 154 16.49 5.70 1.57
C GLU A 154 15.56 5.01 0.56
N ASP A 155 15.56 5.47 -0.69
CA ASP A 155 14.75 4.91 -1.77
C ASP A 155 15.24 3.52 -2.17
N TYR A 156 16.55 3.30 -2.15
CA TYR A 156 17.14 1.97 -2.36
C TYR A 156 16.70 0.97 -1.27
N LYS A 157 16.76 1.36 0.00
CA LYS A 157 16.30 0.53 1.13
C LYS A 157 14.80 0.26 1.04
N GLY A 158 14.00 1.26 0.67
CA GLY A 158 12.57 1.09 0.41
C GLY A 158 12.30 0.08 -0.72
N GLY A 159 13.03 0.18 -1.83
CA GLY A 159 12.94 -0.76 -2.95
C GLY A 159 13.31 -2.20 -2.55
N GLN A 160 14.36 -2.38 -1.74
CA GLN A 160 14.73 -3.69 -1.21
C GLN A 160 13.66 -4.29 -0.30
N LEU A 161 13.08 -3.50 0.60
CA LEU A 161 12.01 -3.95 1.51
C LEU A 161 10.74 -4.33 0.74
N MET A 162 10.38 -3.53 -0.27
CA MET A 162 9.29 -3.84 -1.19
C MET A 162 9.55 -5.15 -1.95
N SER A 163 10.75 -5.30 -2.53
CA SER A 163 11.14 -6.49 -3.30
C SER A 163 11.14 -7.75 -2.43
N ALA A 164 11.71 -7.70 -1.21
CA ALA A 164 11.73 -8.83 -0.29
C ALA A 164 10.32 -9.28 0.12
N ARG A 165 9.43 -8.32 0.41
CA ARG A 165 8.03 -8.62 0.74
C ARG A 165 7.28 -9.18 -0.45
N PHE A 166 7.40 -8.57 -1.62
CA PHE A 166 6.79 -9.07 -2.85
C PHE A 166 7.27 -10.48 -3.20
N GLY A 167 8.58 -10.72 -3.11
CA GLY A 167 9.20 -12.03 -3.28
C GLY A 167 8.57 -13.07 -2.36
N SER A 168 8.43 -12.77 -1.08
CA SER A 168 7.81 -13.69 -0.11
C SER A 168 6.33 -13.99 -0.40
N ILE A 169 5.57 -13.00 -0.87
CA ILE A 169 4.15 -13.16 -1.22
C ILE A 169 4.03 -14.02 -2.49
N VAL A 170 4.82 -13.71 -3.51
CA VAL A 170 4.86 -14.46 -4.78
C VAL A 170 5.30 -15.90 -4.53
N GLU A 171 6.36 -16.11 -3.75
CA GLU A 171 6.86 -17.45 -3.40
C GLU A 171 5.82 -18.26 -2.65
N ARG A 172 5.06 -17.62 -1.74
CA ARG A 172 3.96 -18.28 -1.02
C ARG A 172 2.80 -18.66 -1.95
N LEU A 173 2.41 -17.76 -2.86
CA LEU A 173 1.39 -18.04 -3.87
C LEU A 173 1.83 -19.17 -4.81
N PHE A 174 3.06 -19.11 -5.31
CA PHE A 174 3.66 -20.17 -6.12
C PHE A 174 3.72 -21.48 -5.36
N SER A 175 4.22 -21.51 -4.13
CA SER A 175 4.32 -22.72 -3.32
C SER A 175 2.96 -23.36 -3.03
N LYS A 176 1.93 -22.54 -2.83
CA LYS A 176 0.56 -23.02 -2.61
C LYS A 176 -0.04 -23.58 -3.90
N HIS A 177 -0.02 -22.80 -4.99
CA HIS A 177 -0.62 -23.20 -6.26
C HIS A 177 0.17 -24.31 -6.95
N CYS A 178 1.51 -24.29 -6.93
CA CYS A 178 2.32 -25.37 -7.49
C CYS A 178 2.05 -26.72 -6.80
N LYS A 179 1.83 -26.74 -5.48
CA LYS A 179 1.44 -27.99 -4.78
C LYS A 179 0.04 -28.46 -5.16
N GLU A 180 -0.90 -27.55 -5.30
CA GLU A 180 -2.30 -27.86 -5.66
C GLU A 180 -2.41 -28.27 -7.15
N ASP A 181 -1.72 -27.57 -8.03
CA ASP A 181 -1.68 -27.82 -9.46
C ASP A 181 -0.88 -29.08 -9.78
N ARG A 182 0.25 -29.34 -9.09
CA ARG A 182 0.94 -30.64 -9.17
C ARG A 182 0.01 -31.78 -8.76
N LYS A 183 -0.79 -31.61 -7.71
CA LYS A 183 -1.79 -32.64 -7.31
C LYS A 183 -2.89 -32.83 -8.34
N LYS A 184 -3.29 -31.78 -9.07
CA LYS A 184 -4.28 -31.88 -10.17
C LYS A 184 -3.67 -32.57 -11.39
N VAL A 185 -2.49 -32.14 -11.82
CA VAL A 185 -1.73 -32.72 -12.94
C VAL A 185 -1.44 -34.21 -12.70
N LEU A 186 -1.03 -34.59 -11.49
CA LEU A 186 -0.82 -35.99 -11.10
C LEU A 186 -2.12 -36.82 -11.00
N LYS A 187 -3.29 -36.18 -10.84
CA LYS A 187 -4.59 -36.85 -10.86
C LYS A 187 -5.14 -37.06 -12.28
N GLU A 188 -4.63 -36.32 -13.25
CA GLU A 188 -5.07 -36.35 -14.65
C GLU A 188 -4.11 -37.14 -15.56
N ASP A 189 -3.22 -37.98 -15.00
CA ASP A 189 -2.21 -38.77 -15.73
C ASP A 189 -1.29 -37.94 -16.64
N ALA A 190 -1.11 -36.65 -16.32
CA ALA A 190 -0.24 -35.78 -17.10
C ALA A 190 1.24 -35.98 -16.71
N ASN A 191 2.09 -36.17 -17.71
CA ASN A 191 3.54 -36.29 -17.54
C ASN A 191 4.14 -34.98 -17.01
N VAL A 192 4.58 -35.00 -15.75
CA VAL A 192 5.36 -33.90 -15.16
C VAL A 192 6.79 -34.00 -15.69
N ILE A 193 7.22 -33.01 -16.47
CA ILE A 193 8.62 -32.90 -16.89
C ILE A 193 9.40 -32.36 -15.68
N GLU A 194 10.16 -33.23 -15.01
CA GLU A 194 11.16 -32.80 -14.04
C GLU A 194 12.39 -32.28 -14.81
N ILE A 195 12.69 -30.98 -14.64
CA ILE A 195 13.92 -30.38 -15.15
C ILE A 195 14.98 -30.57 -14.05
N VAL A 196 16.01 -31.37 -14.35
CA VAL A 196 17.19 -31.61 -13.50
C VAL A 196 18.17 -30.45 -13.63
#